data_AF-A0A835H3S2-F1
#
_entry.id   AF-A0A835H3S2-F1
#
_cell.length_a   1.000
_cell.length_b   1.000
_cell.length_c   1.000
_cell.angle_alpha   90.00
_cell.angle_beta   90.00
_cell.angle_gamma   90.00
#
_symmetry.space_group_name_H-M   'P 1'
#
loop_
_entity.id
_entity.type
_entity.pdbx_description
1 polymer ?
#
loop_
_entity_poly.entity_id
_entity_poly.type
_entity_poly.pdbx_seq_one_letter_code
_entity_poly.pdbx_strand_id
1 'polypeptide(L)'
;MWVENGPFDQYNSLQAGWMVSPNIAGNSDTRLFIFWAVDYNTGCYNQLCPGFVQVHSSLSSIALGSRFIPTSTYGVEHKEI
;
A
#
# COMPACT_ATOMS: atom_id res chain seq x y z
N MET A 1 7.78 3.79 -0.06
CA MET A 1 9.13 3.24 -0.27
C MET A 1 9.03 2.09 -1.24
N TRP A 2 10.06 1.93 -2.06
CA TRP A 2 10.09 0.96 -3.15
C TRP A 2 11.49 0.36 -3.18
N VAL A 3 11.58 -0.95 -3.30
CA VAL A 3 12.82 -1.70 -3.51
C VAL A 3 12.63 -2.54 -4.75
N GLU A 4 13.51 -2.36 -5.74
CA GLU A 4 13.37 -2.94 -7.06
C GLU A 4 14.67 -3.60 -7.49
N ASN A 5 14.58 -4.68 -8.25
CA ASN A 5 15.74 -5.38 -8.80
C ASN A 5 15.39 -6.07 -10.12
N GLY A 6 16.37 -6.16 -11.02
CA GLY A 6 16.28 -6.90 -12.27
C GLY A 6 15.87 -6.05 -13.49
N PRO A 7 16.09 -6.58 -14.70
CA PRO A 7 15.70 -5.95 -15.96
C PRO A 7 14.18 -6.00 -16.19
N PHE A 8 13.70 -5.30 -17.23
CA PHE A 8 12.27 -5.23 -17.56
C PHE A 8 11.59 -6.60 -17.74
N ASP A 9 12.30 -7.64 -18.16
CA ASP A 9 11.75 -8.98 -18.36
C ASP A 9 11.82 -9.88 -17.11
N GLN A 10 12.55 -9.47 -16.07
CA GLN A 10 12.76 -10.22 -14.81
C GLN A 10 12.73 -9.28 -13.59
N TYR A 11 11.73 -8.39 -13.59
CA TYR A 11 11.59 -7.32 -12.62
C TYR A 11 10.98 -7.82 -11.31
N ASN A 12 11.66 -7.54 -10.20
CA ASN A 12 11.16 -7.81 -8.87
C ASN A 12 10.98 -6.50 -8.12
N SER A 13 9.84 -6.35 -7.45
CA SER A 13 9.52 -5.14 -6.72
C SER A 13 8.81 -5.43 -5.42
N LEU A 14 9.21 -4.69 -4.39
CA LEU A 14 8.56 -4.65 -3.09
C LEU A 14 8.28 -3.19 -2.75
N GLN A 15 7.03 -2.91 -2.48
CA GLN A 15 6.49 -1.55 -2.42
C GLN A 15 5.64 -1.43 -1.16
N ALA A 16 5.82 -0.36 -0.39
CA ALA A 16 5.04 -0.09 0.81
C ALA A 16 4.83 1.41 1.00
N GLY A 17 3.64 1.83 1.39
CA GLY A 17 3.34 3.24 1.66
C GLY A 17 1.86 3.50 1.78
N TRP A 18 1.45 4.71 1.40
CA TRP A 18 0.04 5.08 1.29
C TRP A 18 -0.30 5.46 -0.16
N MET A 19 -1.51 5.13 -0.57
CA MET A 19 -2.01 5.42 -1.93
C MET A 19 -3.50 5.77 -1.91
N VAL A 20 -3.95 6.45 -2.96
CA VAL A 20 -5.37 6.63 -3.28
C VAL A 20 -5.65 5.81 -4.55
N SER A 21 -6.50 4.79 -4.45
CA SER A 21 -6.85 3.95 -5.60
C SER A 21 -8.32 3.52 -5.57
N PRO A 22 -9.18 4.26 -6.28
CA PRO A 22 -10.59 3.92 -6.42
C PRO A 22 -10.83 2.55 -7.03
N ASN A 23 -9.96 2.12 -7.95
CA ASN A 23 -10.08 0.82 -8.63
C ASN A 23 -9.89 -0.38 -7.69
N ILE A 24 -9.10 -0.21 -6.63
CA ILE A 24 -8.80 -1.27 -5.65
C ILE A 24 -9.71 -1.14 -4.41
N ALA A 25 -9.91 0.08 -3.93
CA ALA A 25 -10.59 0.34 -2.65
C ALA A 25 -12.07 0.75 -2.80
N GLY A 26 -12.55 1.04 -4.00
CA GLY A 26 -13.90 1.51 -4.29
C GLY A 26 -14.19 2.96 -3.84
N ASN A 27 -13.18 3.68 -3.32
CA ASN A 27 -13.30 5.06 -2.87
C ASN A 27 -11.98 5.83 -3.03
N SER A 28 -12.02 7.14 -2.80
CA SER A 28 -10.87 8.04 -2.92
C SER A 28 -10.12 8.27 -1.60
N ASP A 29 -10.28 7.38 -0.63
CA ASP A 29 -9.58 7.51 0.65
C ASP A 29 -8.11 7.12 0.50
N THR A 30 -7.23 7.82 1.20
CA THR A 30 -5.82 7.41 1.34
C THR A 30 -5.74 6.17 2.23
N ARG A 31 -5.07 5.13 1.76
CA ARG A 31 -4.96 3.85 2.47
C ARG A 31 -3.52 3.36 2.52
N LEU A 32 -3.16 2.69 3.61
CA LEU A 32 -1.90 1.96 3.69
C LEU A 32 -1.93 0.81 2.68
N PHE A 33 -0.86 0.65 1.93
CA PHE A 33 -0.73 -0.44 0.98
C PHE A 33 0.66 -1.07 1.04
N ILE A 34 0.68 -2.31 0.59
CA ILE A 34 1.88 -2.96 0.08
C ILE A 34 1.59 -3.52 -1.29
N PHE A 35 2.63 -3.65 -2.10
CA PHE A 35 2.57 -4.31 -3.40
C PHE A 35 3.86 -5.11 -3.61
N TRP A 36 3.72 -6.29 -4.20
CA TRP A 36 4.85 -7.06 -4.70
C TRP A 36 4.65 -7.42 -6.16
N ALA A 37 5.77 -7.52 -6.89
CA ALA A 37 5.79 -8.03 -8.26
C ALA A 37 7.04 -8.90 -8.49
N VAL A 38 6.89 -9.92 -9.33
CA VAL A 38 7.98 -10.82 -9.80
C VAL A 38 8.24 -10.70 -11.31
N ASP A 39 7.35 -10.00 -12.02
CA ASP A 39 7.51 -9.53 -13.40
C ASP A 39 6.53 -8.35 -13.65
N TYR A 40 6.37 -7.89 -14.91
CA TYR A 40 5.49 -6.75 -15.24
C TYR A 40 3.99 -7.04 -15.17
N ASN A 41 3.61 -8.30 -15.30
CA ASN A 41 2.21 -8.74 -15.35
C ASN A 41 1.79 -9.41 -14.04
N THR A 42 2.75 -9.92 -13.27
CA THR A 42 2.53 -10.70 -12.06
C THR A 42 2.92 -9.89 -10.83
N GLY A 43 1.90 -9.43 -10.13
CA GLY A 43 2.04 -8.78 -8.84
C GLY A 43 0.72 -8.72 -8.09
N CYS A 44 0.77 -8.33 -6.82
CA CYS A 44 -0.43 -8.26 -5.99
C CYS A 44 -0.34 -7.22 -4.88
N TYR A 45 -1.51 -6.66 -4.56
CA TYR A 45 -1.68 -5.68 -3.48
C TYR A 45 -2.10 -6.35 -2.17
N ASN A 46 -1.61 -5.81 -1.06
CA ASN A 46 -2.04 -6.15 0.30
C ASN A 46 -2.06 -7.67 0.54
N GLN A 47 -3.14 -8.17 1.15
CA GLN A 47 -3.38 -9.58 1.39
C GLN A 47 -4.40 -10.15 0.38
N LEU A 48 -4.54 -9.55 -0.81
CA LEU A 48 -5.40 -10.07 -1.87
C LEU A 48 -4.83 -11.36 -2.48
N CYS A 49 -3.53 -11.59 -2.31
CA CYS A 49 -2.83 -12.82 -2.69
C CYS A 49 -1.81 -13.19 -1.60
N PRO A 50 -1.37 -14.46 -1.55
CA PRO A 50 -0.22 -14.85 -0.72
C PRO A 50 1.03 -14.04 -1.11
N GLY A 51 1.82 -13.66 -0.11
CA GLY A 51 3.08 -12.92 -0.32
C GLY A 51 3.53 -12.19 0.94
N PHE A 52 2.58 -11.70 1.74
CA PHE A 52 2.87 -11.02 2.98
C PHE A 52 1.95 -11.45 4.12
N VAL A 53 2.51 -11.44 5.32
CA VAL A 53 1.78 -11.72 6.56
C VAL A 53 1.97 -10.55 7.51
N GLN A 54 0.87 -9.88 7.88
CA GLN A 54 0.90 -8.89 8.93
C GLN A 54 1.08 -9.59 10.28
N VAL A 55 2.27 -9.49 10.87
CA VAL A 55 2.63 -10.19 12.12
C VAL A 55 2.30 -9.38 13.37
N HIS A 56 2.14 -8.06 13.24
CA HIS A 56 1.84 -7.21 14.39
C HIS A 56 0.34 -7.13 14.63
N SER A 57 -0.11 -7.72 15.74
CA SER A 57 -1.53 -7.80 16.14
C SER A 57 -2.01 -6.62 17.00
N SER A 58 -1.09 -5.83 17.58
CA SER A 58 -1.43 -4.77 18.55
C SER A 58 -1.84 -3.43 17.92
N LEU A 59 -1.77 -3.29 16.58
CA LEU A 59 -2.20 -2.09 15.84
C LEU A 59 -3.26 -2.47 14.79
N SER A 60 -4.41 -2.97 15.23
CA SER A 60 -5.55 -3.25 14.34
C SER A 60 -6.05 -2.01 13.58
N SER A 61 -5.73 -0.80 14.05
CA SER A 61 -6.01 0.47 13.37
C SER A 61 -5.13 0.73 12.14
N ILE A 62 -3.93 0.13 12.07
CA ILE A 62 -2.95 0.33 10.99
C ILE A 62 -2.69 -1.01 10.31
N ALA A 63 -3.74 -1.57 9.74
CA ALA A 63 -3.67 -2.79 8.93
C ALA A 63 -3.44 -2.47 7.45
N LEU A 64 -2.96 -3.44 6.69
CA LEU A 64 -2.88 -3.31 5.23
C LEU A 64 -4.27 -3.04 4.65
N GLY A 65 -4.39 -2.01 3.82
CA GLY A 65 -5.66 -1.54 3.28
C GLY A 65 -6.49 -0.68 4.24
N SER A 66 -6.02 -0.43 5.47
CA SER A 66 -6.71 0.50 6.39
C SER A 66 -6.62 1.93 5.87
N ARG A 67 -7.63 2.74 6.22
CA ARG A 67 -7.66 4.16 5.86
C ARG A 67 -6.66 4.91 6.73
N PHE A 68 -5.93 5.81 6.10
CA PHE A 68 -5.04 6.74 6.78
C PHE A 68 -5.88 7.94 7.21
N ILE A 69 -6.25 7.99 8.50
CA ILE A 69 -7.13 9.00 9.08
C ILE A 69 -6.52 9.46 10.40
N PRO A 70 -6.52 10.77 10.70
CA PRO A 70 -7.11 11.86 9.91
C PRO A 70 -6.23 12.35 8.75
N THR A 71 -6.85 12.93 7.72
CA THR A 71 -6.14 13.55 6.58
C THR A 71 -6.06 15.07 6.73
N SER A 72 -4.95 15.64 6.26
CA SER A 72 -4.75 17.09 6.20
C SER A 72 -5.61 17.73 5.10
N THR A 73 -6.04 18.98 5.31
CA THR A 73 -6.73 19.78 4.29
C THR A 73 -5.84 20.95 3.88
N TYR A 74 -5.49 21.02 2.60
CA TYR A 74 -4.59 22.05 2.07
C TYR A 74 -5.11 23.47 2.37
N GLY A 75 -4.26 24.31 2.94
CA GLY A 75 -4.60 25.69 3.31
C GLY A 75 -5.54 25.83 4.52
N VAL A 76 -5.92 24.74 5.18
CA VAL A 76 -6.87 24.75 6.30
C VAL A 76 -6.24 24.16 7.56
N GLU A 77 -5.85 22.89 7.53
CA GLU A 77 -5.47 22.16 8.73
C GLU A 77 -4.45 21.07 8.41
N HIS A 78 -3.32 21.10 9.12
CA HIS A 78 -2.30 20.05 9.09
C HIS A 78 -2.55 19.04 10.21
N LYS A 79 -2.53 17.76 9.85
CA LYS A 79 -2.73 16.62 10.77
C LYS A 79 -1.63 15.59 10.55
N GLU A 80 -1.07 15.13 11.66
CA GLU A 80 -0.06 14.07 11.71
C GLU A 80 -0.65 12.80 12.32
N ILE A 81 -0.07 11.65 11.96
CA ILE A 81 -0.49 10.31 12.41
C ILE A 81 0.59 9.71 13.28
#